data_AF-A0A9W9F752-F1
#
_entry.id   AF-A0A9W9F752-F1
#
_cell.length_a   1.000
_cell.length_b   1.000
_cell.length_c   1.000
_cell.angle_alpha   90.00
_cell.angle_beta   90.00
_cell.angle_gamma   90.00
#
_symmetry.space_group_name_H-M   'P 1'
#
loop_
_entity.id
_entity.type
_entity.pdbx_description
1 polymer ?
#
loop_
_entity_poly.entity_id
_entity_poly.type
_entity_poly.pdbx_seq_one_letter_code
_entity_poly.pdbx_strand_id
1 'polypeptide(L)'
;MKSTRPLSSHVPPLISAGLNDETVFLLETFRTGLATWMDIFDFQKTYEREVTKRALRSDILRLCICAFTAKNLSLLTPGEVWDSIASRYYGEALNHMIAAVTCEDPDSASDTLTAALLLSSYEVIGVSSISHQSHMKGAMNLIMTKGISSTSVGLDRANFIVFIRHEIWIALNNEMPLQFDLQRWNTVKPSMGASEYDIAQYLMFLIGAVVNTIYQLENDDTTSDRKKLNNQLDEWYNLTTPEFRGVGYGEVYDHEPRGIFFPIPATGIDFRSDLLSLLTLRC
;
A
#
# COMPACT_ATOMS: atom_id res chain seq x y z
N MET A 1 46.80 -39.67 9.42
CA MET A 1 45.50 -39.51 8.71
C MET A 1 44.38 -39.65 9.72
N LYS A 2 43.73 -38.55 10.12
CA LYS A 2 42.44 -38.57 10.82
C LYS A 2 41.44 -37.89 9.90
N SER A 3 40.53 -38.69 9.35
CA SER A 3 39.46 -38.24 8.46
C SER A 3 38.34 -37.64 9.30
N THR A 4 38.19 -36.32 9.29
CA THR A 4 37.04 -35.61 9.86
C THR A 4 35.88 -35.65 8.86
N ARG A 5 34.79 -36.34 9.21
CA ARG A 5 33.51 -36.22 8.50
C ARG A 5 32.94 -34.81 8.73
N PRO A 6 32.30 -34.17 7.73
CA PRO A 6 31.58 -32.93 7.96
C PRO A 6 30.29 -33.24 8.76
N LEU A 7 30.03 -32.44 9.80
CA LEU A 7 28.73 -32.44 10.48
C LEU A 7 27.67 -32.00 9.47
N SER A 8 26.71 -32.88 9.19
CA SER A 8 25.45 -32.51 8.55
C SER A 8 24.72 -31.54 9.47
N SER A 9 24.62 -30.28 9.06
CA SER A 9 23.76 -29.29 9.71
C SER A 9 22.30 -29.64 9.40
N HIS A 10 21.70 -30.52 10.20
CA HIS A 10 20.25 -30.69 10.21
C HIS A 10 19.63 -29.40 10.75
N VAL A 11 19.21 -28.51 9.85
CA VAL A 11 18.26 -27.46 10.18
C VAL A 11 16.94 -28.18 10.52
N PRO A 12 16.44 -28.10 11.76
CA PRO A 12 15.18 -28.75 12.10
C PRO A 12 14.06 -28.15 11.22
N PRO A 13 13.07 -28.94 10.81
CA PRO A 13 11.94 -28.42 10.06
C PRO A 13 11.28 -27.31 10.89
N LEU A 14 11.02 -26.16 10.24
CA LEU A 14 10.21 -25.08 10.80
C LEU A 14 8.79 -25.63 10.98
N ILE A 15 8.51 -26.28 12.11
CA ILE A 15 7.15 -26.50 12.56
C ILE A 15 6.68 -25.16 13.13
N SER A 16 6.15 -24.30 12.27
CA SER A 16 5.52 -23.06 12.71
C SER A 16 4.29 -23.43 13.52
N ALA A 17 4.33 -23.19 14.83
CA ALA A 17 3.13 -23.24 15.64
C ALA A 17 2.04 -22.37 14.98
N GLY A 18 0.83 -22.92 14.82
CA GLY A 18 -0.32 -22.18 14.29
C GLY A 18 -0.56 -22.25 12.78
N LEU A 19 0.25 -22.96 11.98
CA LEU A 19 -0.13 -23.29 10.60
C LEU A 19 -1.11 -24.47 10.57
N ASN A 20 -2.31 -24.22 10.07
CA ASN A 20 -3.34 -25.20 9.73
C ASN A 20 -3.84 -24.95 8.30
N ASP A 21 -4.67 -25.84 7.76
CA ASP A 21 -5.17 -25.75 6.39
C ASP A 21 -5.86 -24.41 6.09
N GLU A 22 -6.62 -23.86 7.04
CA GLU A 22 -7.28 -22.55 6.92
C GLU A 22 -6.25 -21.41 6.77
N THR A 23 -5.26 -21.33 7.68
CA THR A 23 -4.23 -20.29 7.61
C THR A 23 -3.37 -20.42 6.35
N VAL A 24 -3.04 -21.64 5.90
CA VAL A 24 -2.26 -21.86 4.68
C VAL A 24 -3.05 -21.41 3.45
N PHE A 25 -4.35 -21.74 3.40
CA PHE A 25 -5.23 -21.27 2.33
C PHE A 25 -5.33 -19.74 2.28
N LEU A 26 -5.50 -19.08 3.44
CA LEU A 26 -5.58 -17.62 3.53
C LEU A 26 -4.24 -16.97 3.16
N LEU A 27 -3.10 -17.50 3.62
CA LEU A 27 -1.77 -16.98 3.26
C LEU A 27 -1.48 -17.10 1.77
N GLU A 28 -1.85 -18.22 1.13
CA GLU A 28 -1.66 -18.38 -0.32
C GLU A 28 -2.59 -17.46 -1.12
N THR A 29 -3.85 -17.35 -0.70
CA THR A 29 -4.83 -16.42 -1.31
C THR A 29 -4.38 -14.97 -1.19
N PHE A 30 -3.82 -14.58 -0.04
CA PHE A 30 -3.17 -13.28 0.13
C PHE A 30 -2.04 -13.10 -0.88
N ARG A 31 -1.09 -14.04 -0.90
CA ARG A 31 0.12 -13.98 -1.72
C ARG A 31 -0.20 -13.80 -3.20
N THR A 32 -1.17 -14.55 -3.73
CA THR A 32 -1.51 -14.48 -5.17
C THR A 32 -2.52 -13.40 -5.52
N GLY A 33 -3.18 -12.81 -4.52
CA GLY A 33 -4.25 -11.83 -4.69
C GLY A 33 -3.92 -10.52 -4.01
N LEU A 34 -4.35 -10.36 -2.75
CA LEU A 34 -4.28 -9.10 -2.01
C LEU A 34 -2.88 -8.50 -1.89
N ALA A 35 -1.83 -9.32 -1.82
CA ALA A 35 -0.46 -8.84 -1.78
C ALA A 35 -0.11 -8.01 -3.03
N THR A 36 -0.67 -8.36 -4.19
CA THR A 36 -0.48 -7.59 -5.44
C THR A 36 -1.12 -6.21 -5.37
N TRP A 37 -2.18 -6.02 -4.58
CA TRP A 37 -2.79 -4.70 -4.33
C TRP A 37 -1.97 -3.87 -3.35
N MET A 38 -1.32 -4.53 -2.39
CA MET A 38 -0.40 -3.87 -1.46
C MET A 38 0.87 -3.43 -2.17
N ASP A 39 1.35 -4.25 -3.11
CA ASP A 39 2.57 -4.01 -3.89
C ASP A 39 2.37 -3.06 -5.09
N ILE A 40 1.24 -2.37 -5.21
CA ILE A 40 1.07 -1.29 -6.19
C ILE A 40 2.14 -0.22 -5.93
N PHE A 41 2.96 0.05 -6.95
CA PHE A 41 4.18 0.88 -6.91
C PHE A 41 5.39 0.28 -6.16
N ASP A 42 5.30 -0.94 -5.65
CA ASP A 42 6.45 -1.69 -5.14
C ASP A 42 6.88 -2.81 -6.11
N PHE A 43 7.87 -2.50 -6.95
CA PHE A 43 8.41 -3.44 -7.94
C PHE A 43 9.20 -4.59 -7.30
N GLN A 44 9.55 -4.50 -6.02
CA GLN A 44 10.19 -5.60 -5.29
C GLN A 44 9.18 -6.65 -4.83
N LYS A 45 7.88 -6.35 -4.91
CA LYS A 45 6.78 -7.21 -4.48
C LYS A 45 6.95 -7.63 -3.02
N THR A 46 7.18 -6.65 -2.14
CA THR A 46 7.61 -6.90 -0.77
C THR A 46 6.50 -7.57 0.05
N TYR A 47 5.23 -7.22 -0.15
CA TYR A 47 4.12 -7.90 0.51
C TYR A 47 3.95 -9.34 0.00
N GLU A 48 4.01 -9.55 -1.32
CA GLU A 48 3.95 -10.88 -1.93
C GLU A 48 5.06 -11.79 -1.40
N ARG A 49 6.29 -11.26 -1.30
CA ARG A 49 7.48 -12.08 -1.05
C ARG A 49 7.95 -12.07 0.40
N GLU A 50 8.19 -10.90 0.96
CA GLU A 50 8.84 -10.77 2.27
C GLU A 50 7.80 -10.85 3.40
N VAL A 51 6.70 -10.12 3.32
CA VAL A 51 5.65 -10.13 4.35
C VAL A 51 5.03 -11.52 4.48
N THR A 52 4.73 -12.18 3.36
CA THR A 52 4.23 -13.57 3.36
C THR A 52 5.21 -14.55 4.02
N LYS A 53 6.53 -14.39 3.81
CA LYS A 53 7.54 -15.23 4.49
C LYS A 53 7.62 -14.92 5.98
N ARG A 54 7.57 -13.65 6.36
CA ARG A 54 7.59 -13.21 7.76
C ARG A 54 6.38 -13.73 8.55
N ALA A 55 5.22 -13.84 7.92
CA ALA A 55 4.02 -14.41 8.52
C ALA A 55 4.19 -15.88 8.98
N LEU A 56 5.20 -16.60 8.50
CA LEU A 56 5.52 -17.95 9.00
C LEU A 56 6.20 -17.95 10.37
N ARG A 57 6.61 -16.78 10.87
CA ARG A 57 7.32 -16.63 12.16
C ARG A 57 6.74 -15.51 13.03
N SER A 58 5.95 -14.62 12.44
CA SER A 58 5.33 -13.48 13.08
C SER A 58 3.84 -13.72 13.20
N ASP A 59 3.39 -14.05 14.42
CA ASP A 59 1.99 -14.35 14.69
C ASP A 59 1.09 -13.15 14.36
N ILE A 60 1.53 -11.94 14.69
CA ILE A 60 0.76 -10.73 14.41
C ILE A 60 0.53 -10.53 12.90
N LEU A 61 1.56 -10.74 12.07
CA LEU A 61 1.42 -10.63 10.62
C LEU A 61 0.53 -11.74 10.08
N ARG A 62 0.68 -12.97 10.58
CA ARG A 62 -0.18 -14.09 10.18
C ARG A 62 -1.64 -13.81 10.47
N LEU A 63 -1.95 -13.34 11.68
CA LEU A 63 -3.32 -12.97 12.07
C LEU A 63 -3.87 -11.84 11.21
N CYS A 64 -3.09 -10.78 10.96
CA CYS A 64 -3.50 -9.65 10.12
C CYS A 64 -3.78 -10.07 8.66
N ILE A 65 -2.91 -10.89 8.06
CA ILE A 65 -3.09 -11.40 6.71
C ILE A 65 -4.33 -12.28 6.63
N CYS A 66 -4.53 -13.18 7.59
CA CYS A 66 -5.70 -14.04 7.65
C CYS A 66 -7.00 -13.22 7.78
N ALA A 67 -7.02 -12.20 8.65
CA ALA A 67 -8.15 -11.29 8.79
C ALA A 67 -8.46 -10.59 7.47
N PHE A 68 -7.47 -9.94 6.86
CA PHE A 68 -7.61 -9.19 5.61
C PHE A 68 -8.12 -10.07 4.47
N THR A 69 -7.56 -11.27 4.35
CA THR A 69 -7.92 -12.23 3.30
C THR A 69 -9.31 -12.80 3.49
N ALA A 70 -9.65 -13.22 4.71
CA ALA A 70 -11.00 -13.72 5.00
C ALA A 70 -12.05 -12.63 4.75
N LYS A 71 -11.75 -11.37 5.07
CA LYS A 71 -12.66 -10.26 4.78
C LYS A 71 -12.85 -10.04 3.28
N ASN A 72 -11.77 -10.06 2.51
CA ASN A 72 -11.89 -9.96 1.05
C ASN A 72 -12.72 -11.11 0.46
N LEU A 73 -12.52 -12.34 0.95
CA LEU A 73 -13.30 -13.50 0.52
C LEU A 73 -14.78 -13.36 0.88
N SER A 74 -15.12 -12.81 2.05
CA SER A 74 -16.52 -12.59 2.44
C SER A 74 -17.25 -11.59 1.55
N LEU A 75 -16.51 -10.65 0.93
CA LEU A 75 -17.04 -9.70 -0.05
C LEU A 75 -17.23 -10.32 -1.45
N LEU A 76 -16.33 -11.22 -1.86
CA LEU A 76 -16.36 -11.85 -3.19
C LEU A 76 -17.40 -12.99 -3.30
N THR A 77 -17.54 -13.78 -2.25
CA THR A 77 -18.52 -14.86 -2.18
C THR A 77 -19.29 -14.69 -0.88
N PRO A 78 -20.44 -13.96 -0.92
CA PRO A 78 -21.23 -13.71 0.26
C PRO A 78 -21.62 -15.02 0.94
N GLY A 79 -21.07 -15.25 2.12
CA GLY A 79 -21.32 -16.42 2.96
C GLY A 79 -20.91 -16.15 4.40
N GLU A 80 -21.71 -16.62 5.36
CA GLU A 80 -21.51 -16.32 6.79
C GLU A 80 -20.17 -16.82 7.36
N VAL A 81 -19.55 -17.82 6.72
CA VAL A 81 -18.33 -18.47 7.22
C VAL A 81 -17.14 -17.51 7.25
N TRP A 82 -16.88 -16.77 6.16
CA TRP A 82 -15.69 -15.94 6.05
C TRP A 82 -15.75 -14.67 6.90
N ASP A 83 -16.93 -14.10 7.12
CA ASP A 83 -17.08 -12.87 7.91
C ASP A 83 -16.84 -13.11 9.41
N SER A 84 -17.29 -14.26 9.92
CA SER A 84 -16.97 -14.72 11.28
C SER A 84 -15.48 -15.02 11.46
N ILE A 85 -14.86 -15.71 10.50
CA ILE A 85 -13.41 -15.99 10.50
C ILE A 85 -12.60 -14.69 10.46
N ALA A 86 -12.99 -13.75 9.59
CA ALA A 86 -12.38 -12.43 9.46
C ALA A 86 -12.42 -11.66 10.79
N SER A 87 -13.58 -11.60 11.43
CA SER A 87 -13.78 -10.92 12.71
C SER A 87 -12.97 -11.55 13.83
N ARG A 88 -12.88 -12.89 13.87
CA ARG A 88 -12.06 -13.62 14.84
C ARG A 88 -10.58 -13.27 14.70
N TYR A 89 -10.02 -13.40 13.48
CA TYR A 89 -8.62 -13.06 13.23
C TYR A 89 -8.32 -11.58 13.48
N TYR A 90 -9.23 -10.69 13.12
CA TYR A 90 -9.10 -9.25 13.39
C TYR A 90 -9.02 -8.98 14.90
N GLY A 91 -9.92 -9.56 15.71
CA GLY A 91 -9.91 -9.40 17.16
C GLY A 91 -8.64 -9.97 17.81
N GLU A 92 -8.19 -11.14 17.38
CA GLU A 92 -6.91 -11.72 17.83
C GLU A 92 -5.72 -10.80 17.45
N ALA A 93 -5.64 -10.34 16.20
CA ALA A 93 -4.58 -9.45 15.73
C ALA A 93 -4.54 -8.13 16.50
N LEU A 94 -5.70 -7.54 16.78
CA LEU A 94 -5.82 -6.30 17.54
C LEU A 94 -5.32 -6.47 18.97
N ASN A 95 -5.67 -7.56 19.65
CA ASN A 95 -5.16 -7.88 20.99
C ASN A 95 -3.63 -8.03 20.98
N HIS A 96 -3.07 -8.71 19.98
CA HIS A 96 -1.62 -8.83 19.81
C HIS A 96 -0.95 -7.48 19.56
N MET A 97 -1.54 -6.59 18.74
CA MET A 97 -1.01 -5.24 18.53
C MET A 97 -1.04 -4.40 19.80
N ILE A 98 -2.14 -4.44 20.55
CA ILE A 98 -2.24 -3.71 21.82
C ILE A 98 -1.12 -4.18 22.75
N ALA A 99 -0.94 -5.49 22.91
CA ALA A 99 0.12 -6.05 23.74
C ALA A 99 1.52 -5.63 23.25
N ALA A 100 1.79 -5.70 21.94
CA ALA A 100 3.05 -5.29 21.34
C ALA A 100 3.39 -3.81 21.64
N VAL A 101 2.39 -2.92 21.55
CA VAL A 101 2.57 -1.49 21.81
C VAL A 101 2.68 -1.19 23.31
N THR A 102 1.99 -1.94 24.18
CA THR A 102 2.00 -1.68 25.64
C THR A 102 3.16 -2.34 26.38
N CYS A 103 3.68 -3.47 25.90
CA CYS A 103 4.69 -4.27 26.59
C CYS A 103 6.12 -4.05 26.08
N GLU A 104 6.31 -3.17 25.09
CA GLU A 104 7.61 -2.84 24.48
C GLU A 104 8.41 -4.07 24.02
N ASP A 105 7.73 -5.10 23.48
CA ASP A 105 8.40 -6.30 22.96
C ASP A 105 9.21 -5.95 21.69
N PRO A 106 10.56 -6.01 21.73
CA PRO A 106 11.42 -5.60 20.62
C PRO A 106 11.20 -6.42 19.34
N ASP A 107 10.86 -7.71 19.47
CA ASP A 107 10.67 -8.58 18.31
C ASP A 107 9.36 -8.21 17.57
N SER A 108 8.32 -7.86 18.34
CA SER A 108 7.04 -7.38 17.81
C SER A 108 7.11 -5.99 17.14
N ALA A 109 8.06 -5.15 17.57
CA ALA A 109 8.25 -3.78 17.08
C ALA A 109 8.65 -3.71 15.60
N SER A 110 9.29 -4.77 15.09
CA SER A 110 9.77 -4.84 13.71
C SER A 110 8.64 -4.96 12.68
N ASP A 111 7.55 -5.65 13.04
CA ASP A 111 6.42 -5.92 12.15
C ASP A 111 5.19 -5.05 12.45
N THR A 112 5.21 -4.25 13.53
CA THR A 112 4.04 -3.46 13.99
C THR A 112 3.50 -2.51 12.91
N LEU A 113 4.37 -1.85 12.14
CA LEU A 113 3.92 -0.94 11.07
C LEU A 113 3.20 -1.72 9.97
N THR A 114 3.76 -2.85 9.54
CA THR A 114 3.14 -3.70 8.52
C THR A 114 1.82 -4.27 9.01
N ALA A 115 1.73 -4.70 10.27
CA ALA A 115 0.49 -5.16 10.91
C ALA A 115 -0.58 -4.05 10.93
N ALA A 116 -0.22 -2.83 11.34
CA ALA A 116 -1.12 -1.68 11.36
C ALA A 116 -1.67 -1.36 9.95
N LEU A 117 -0.82 -1.41 8.92
CA LEU A 117 -1.24 -1.16 7.53
C LEU A 117 -2.10 -2.28 6.95
N LEU A 118 -1.86 -3.54 7.33
CA LEU A 118 -2.72 -4.67 6.95
C LEU A 118 -4.11 -4.57 7.59
N LEU A 119 -4.19 -4.18 8.85
CA LEU A 119 -5.48 -3.98 9.54
C LEU A 119 -6.22 -2.74 9.03
N SER A 120 -5.51 -1.65 8.76
CA SER A 120 -6.10 -0.51 8.05
C SER A 120 -6.66 -0.91 6.69
N SER A 121 -5.96 -1.77 5.94
CA SER A 121 -6.44 -2.29 4.65
C SER A 121 -7.68 -3.18 4.80
N TYR A 122 -7.75 -4.00 5.84
CA TYR A 122 -8.97 -4.74 6.22
C TYR A 122 -10.15 -3.79 6.46
N GLU A 123 -9.93 -2.68 7.15
CA GLU A 123 -11.00 -1.76 7.53
C GLU A 123 -11.53 -0.95 6.37
N VAL A 124 -10.66 -0.59 5.41
CA VAL A 124 -11.05 0.06 4.16
C VAL A 124 -12.01 -0.83 3.38
N ILE A 125 -11.68 -2.11 3.19
CA ILE A 125 -12.56 -3.02 2.43
C ILE A 125 -13.83 -3.38 3.22
N GLY A 126 -13.77 -3.35 4.56
CA GLY A 126 -14.91 -3.59 5.44
C GLY A 126 -15.81 -2.38 5.68
N VAL A 127 -15.47 -1.21 5.13
CA VAL A 127 -16.18 0.08 5.33
C VAL A 127 -16.28 0.47 6.81
N SER A 128 -15.24 0.16 7.61
CA SER A 128 -15.16 0.54 9.03
C SER A 128 -14.36 1.84 9.21
N SER A 129 -15.03 3.00 9.18
CA SER A 129 -14.36 4.30 9.13
C SER A 129 -13.65 4.72 10.43
N ILE A 130 -14.21 4.41 11.60
CA ILE A 130 -13.66 4.85 12.90
C ILE A 130 -12.36 4.11 13.21
N SER A 131 -12.37 2.78 13.10
CA SER A 131 -11.20 1.95 13.39
C SER A 131 -10.08 2.21 12.38
N HIS A 132 -10.44 2.43 11.10
CA HIS A 132 -9.50 2.84 10.04
C HIS A 132 -8.68 4.08 10.40
N GLN A 133 -9.33 5.14 10.88
CA GLN A 133 -8.62 6.37 11.27
C GLN A 133 -7.66 6.13 12.43
N SER A 134 -8.00 5.23 13.36
CA SER A 134 -7.16 4.93 14.53
C SER A 134 -5.87 4.17 14.14
N HIS A 135 -5.97 3.16 13.27
CA HIS A 135 -4.79 2.44 12.77
C HIS A 135 -3.94 3.31 11.86
N MET A 136 -4.55 4.17 11.05
CA MET A 136 -3.80 5.13 10.23
C MET A 136 -2.99 6.11 11.08
N LYS A 137 -3.59 6.66 12.13
CA LYS A 137 -2.88 7.54 13.08
C LYS A 137 -1.73 6.80 13.77
N GLY A 138 -1.92 5.54 14.13
CA GLY A 138 -0.86 4.68 14.67
C GLY A 138 0.29 4.48 13.68
N ALA A 139 -0.03 4.16 12.42
CA ALA A 139 0.95 3.98 11.34
C ALA A 139 1.74 5.28 11.07
N MET A 140 1.06 6.43 11.03
CA MET A 140 1.68 7.74 10.87
C MET A 140 2.68 8.04 11.99
N ASN A 141 2.31 7.77 13.24
CA ASN A 141 3.22 7.93 14.39
C ASN A 141 4.46 7.03 14.26
N LEU A 142 4.28 5.77 13.87
CA LEU A 142 5.40 4.84 13.66
C LEU A 142 6.33 5.31 12.53
N ILE A 143 5.78 5.79 11.41
CA ILE A 143 6.55 6.36 10.29
C ILE A 143 7.37 7.55 10.76
N MET A 144 6.75 8.45 11.53
CA MET A 144 7.42 9.64 12.06
C MET A 144 8.53 9.29 13.05
N THR A 145 8.26 8.40 14.00
CA THR A 145 9.24 7.98 15.01
C THR A 145 10.42 7.23 14.40
N LYS A 146 10.17 6.39 13.38
CA LYS A 146 11.22 5.62 12.70
C LYS A 146 11.91 6.40 11.57
N GLY A 147 11.45 7.61 11.23
CA GLY A 147 12.00 8.41 10.14
C GLY A 147 11.81 7.76 8.76
N ILE A 148 10.73 6.99 8.58
CA ILE A 148 10.45 6.28 7.33
C ILE A 148 9.96 7.27 6.27
N SER A 149 10.48 7.15 5.04
CA SER A 149 10.08 7.99 3.91
C SER A 149 10.34 7.29 2.57
N SER A 150 10.15 7.99 1.44
CA SER A 150 10.38 7.40 0.11
C SER A 150 11.83 6.96 -0.13
N THR A 151 12.79 7.48 0.65
CA THR A 151 14.22 7.13 0.58
C THR A 151 14.60 5.92 1.43
N SER A 152 13.67 5.39 2.24
CA SER A 152 13.87 4.14 2.99
C SER A 152 14.09 2.96 2.01
N VAL A 153 14.34 1.74 2.51
CA VAL A 153 14.54 0.56 1.64
C VAL A 153 13.78 -0.65 2.18
N GLY A 154 13.57 -1.66 1.32
CA GLY A 154 12.92 -2.91 1.70
C GLY A 154 11.53 -2.69 2.30
N LEU A 155 11.26 -3.37 3.42
CA LEU A 155 9.94 -3.38 4.07
C LEU A 155 9.46 -1.99 4.50
N ASP A 156 10.34 -1.14 5.02
CA ASP A 156 9.95 0.22 5.45
C ASP A 156 9.49 1.08 4.27
N ARG A 157 10.15 0.95 3.12
CA ARG A 157 9.73 1.64 1.89
C ARG A 157 8.41 1.10 1.35
N ALA A 158 8.22 -0.21 1.36
CA ALA A 158 6.95 -0.82 0.94
C ALA A 158 5.80 -0.37 1.85
N ASN A 159 6.01 -0.38 3.18
CA ASN A 159 5.07 0.15 4.15
C ASN A 159 4.76 1.64 3.90
N PHE A 160 5.77 2.45 3.59
CA PHE A 160 5.59 3.87 3.28
C PHE A 160 4.69 4.07 2.05
N ILE A 161 4.91 3.32 0.98
CA ILE A 161 4.10 3.38 -0.25
C ILE A 161 2.63 3.06 0.05
N VAL A 162 2.38 1.98 0.80
CA VAL A 162 1.02 1.60 1.23
C VAL A 162 0.40 2.70 2.09
N PHE A 163 1.12 3.21 3.07
CA PHE A 163 0.67 4.30 3.94
C PHE A 163 0.25 5.53 3.13
N ILE A 164 1.09 5.99 2.19
CA ILE A 164 0.79 7.15 1.36
C ILE A 164 -0.48 6.94 0.51
N ARG A 165 -0.67 5.74 -0.03
CA ARG A 165 -1.90 5.42 -0.78
C ARG A 165 -3.14 5.51 0.10
N HIS A 166 -3.08 4.99 1.32
CA HIS A 166 -4.16 5.12 2.30
C HIS A 166 -4.42 6.58 2.67
N GLU A 167 -3.36 7.35 2.92
CA GLU A 167 -3.45 8.76 3.26
C GLU A 167 -4.15 9.57 2.16
N ILE A 168 -3.79 9.35 0.90
CA ILE A 168 -4.47 9.95 -0.27
C ILE A 168 -5.94 9.52 -0.33
N TRP A 169 -6.23 8.23 -0.15
CA TRP A 169 -7.60 7.72 -0.19
C TRP A 169 -8.48 8.35 0.90
N ILE A 170 -7.98 8.45 2.14
CA ILE A 170 -8.67 9.09 3.27
C ILE A 170 -8.95 10.56 2.95
N ALA A 171 -7.96 11.28 2.45
CA ALA A 171 -8.07 12.70 2.14
C ALA A 171 -9.11 12.96 1.05
N LEU A 172 -9.10 12.16 -0.03
CA LEU A 172 -10.10 12.23 -1.09
C LEU A 172 -11.51 11.91 -0.60
N ASN A 173 -11.67 10.84 0.19
CA ASN A 173 -12.99 10.40 0.67
C ASN A 173 -13.60 11.39 1.68
N ASN A 174 -12.77 12.11 2.43
CA ASN A 174 -13.22 13.07 3.44
C ASN A 174 -13.14 14.52 2.96
N GLU A 175 -12.80 14.76 1.69
CA GLU A 175 -12.64 16.10 1.10
C GLU A 175 -11.74 17.02 1.94
N MET A 176 -10.59 16.50 2.38
CA MET A 176 -9.68 17.20 3.28
C MET A 176 -8.23 17.16 2.76
N PRO A 177 -7.33 18.05 3.22
CA PRO A 177 -5.91 17.93 2.93
C PRO A 177 -5.31 16.65 3.55
N LEU A 178 -4.14 16.26 3.06
CA LEU A 178 -3.32 15.24 3.71
C LEU A 178 -2.95 15.71 5.12
N GLN A 179 -3.05 14.80 6.09
CA GLN A 179 -2.57 14.98 7.46
C GLN A 179 -1.05 14.78 7.55
N PHE A 180 -0.48 13.95 6.68
CA PHE A 180 0.97 13.75 6.57
C PHE A 180 1.63 14.72 5.59
N ASP A 181 2.52 15.56 6.12
CA ASP A 181 3.23 16.60 5.39
C ASP A 181 4.02 16.05 4.19
N LEU A 182 3.73 16.54 2.98
CA LEU A 182 4.41 16.16 1.74
C LEU A 182 5.92 16.34 1.81
N GLN A 183 6.43 17.36 2.52
CA GLN A 183 7.87 17.59 2.60
C GLN A 183 8.60 16.43 3.28
N ARG A 184 7.90 15.69 4.16
CA ARG A 184 8.45 14.52 4.86
C ARG A 184 8.51 13.27 4.00
N TRP A 185 7.90 13.28 2.82
CA TRP A 185 7.97 12.14 1.91
C TRP A 185 9.37 11.98 1.33
N ASN A 186 10.18 13.06 1.30
CA ASN A 186 11.52 13.10 0.74
C ASN A 186 11.59 12.65 -0.72
N THR A 187 10.51 12.85 -1.48
CA THR A 187 10.44 12.43 -2.88
C THR A 187 11.27 13.37 -3.76
N VAL A 188 12.14 12.78 -4.58
CA VAL A 188 12.97 13.52 -5.53
C VAL A 188 12.30 13.53 -6.90
N LYS A 189 12.30 14.68 -7.58
CA LYS A 189 11.81 14.79 -8.95
C LYS A 189 12.68 13.94 -9.89
N PRO A 190 12.10 13.02 -10.69
CA PRO A 190 12.85 12.18 -11.60
C PRO A 190 13.43 12.98 -12.77
N SER A 191 14.55 12.50 -13.29
CA SER A 191 15.17 13.02 -14.51
C SER A 191 14.84 12.16 -15.73
N MET A 192 15.20 12.61 -16.93
CA MET A 192 15.11 11.78 -18.13
C MET A 192 15.89 10.47 -17.94
N GLY A 193 15.25 9.34 -18.31
CA GLY A 193 15.82 8.01 -18.12
C GLY A 193 15.72 7.46 -16.69
N ALA A 194 14.99 8.13 -15.79
CA ALA A 194 14.68 7.59 -14.47
C ALA A 194 13.93 6.25 -14.58
N SER A 195 14.04 5.43 -13.54
CA SER A 195 13.34 4.15 -13.51
C SER A 195 11.82 4.36 -13.44
N GLU A 196 11.05 3.38 -13.91
CA GLU A 196 9.58 3.37 -13.76
C GLU A 196 9.16 3.51 -12.29
N TYR A 197 10.00 3.00 -11.38
CA TYR A 197 9.84 3.16 -9.95
C TYR A 197 9.90 4.64 -9.53
N ASP A 198 10.95 5.37 -9.91
CA ASP A 198 11.11 6.78 -9.53
C ASP A 198 9.98 7.65 -10.15
N ILE A 199 9.57 7.32 -11.37
CA ILE A 199 8.45 7.96 -12.06
C ILE A 199 7.13 7.72 -11.31
N ALA A 200 6.88 6.50 -10.83
CA ALA A 200 5.71 6.15 -10.03
C ALA A 200 5.70 6.82 -8.64
N GLN A 201 6.85 6.84 -7.96
CA GLN A 201 6.99 7.53 -6.68
C GLN A 201 6.70 9.02 -6.80
N TYR A 202 7.15 9.66 -7.89
CA TYR A 202 6.86 11.06 -8.15
C TYR A 202 5.40 11.30 -8.52
N LEU A 203 4.74 10.37 -9.22
CA LEU A 203 3.30 10.45 -9.47
C LEU A 203 2.52 10.50 -8.14
N MET A 204 2.82 9.61 -7.19
CA MET A 204 2.16 9.65 -5.87
C MET A 204 2.36 10.98 -5.16
N PHE A 205 3.56 11.55 -5.23
CA PHE A 205 3.85 12.88 -4.68
C PHE A 205 3.00 13.97 -5.35
N LEU A 206 2.89 13.94 -6.69
CA LEU A 206 2.05 14.89 -7.42
C LEU A 206 0.57 14.74 -7.06
N ILE A 207 0.07 13.51 -6.89
CA ILE A 207 -1.30 13.26 -6.42
C ILE A 207 -1.51 13.89 -5.04
N GLY A 208 -0.58 13.68 -4.11
CA GLY A 208 -0.66 14.32 -2.79
C GLY A 208 -0.66 15.85 -2.88
N ALA A 209 0.14 16.43 -3.79
CA ALA A 209 0.18 17.86 -4.00
C ALA A 209 -1.15 18.38 -4.56
N VAL A 210 -1.76 17.65 -5.50
CA VAL A 210 -3.09 17.94 -6.04
C VAL A 210 -4.13 17.96 -4.92
N VAL A 211 -4.16 16.91 -4.09
CA VAL A 211 -5.08 16.80 -2.95
C VAL A 211 -4.94 18.00 -2.01
N ASN A 212 -3.71 18.35 -1.62
CA ASN A 212 -3.48 19.53 -0.78
C ASN A 212 -3.90 20.83 -1.46
N THR A 213 -3.57 21.04 -2.73
CA THR A 213 -3.99 22.24 -3.47
C THR A 213 -5.51 22.35 -3.59
N ILE A 214 -6.24 21.23 -3.73
CA ILE A 214 -7.70 21.23 -3.84
C ILE A 214 -8.37 21.48 -2.49
N TYR A 215 -7.84 20.95 -1.38
CA TYR A 215 -8.54 20.96 -0.09
C TYR A 215 -7.94 21.90 0.98
N GLN A 216 -6.80 22.57 0.73
CA GLN A 216 -6.25 23.62 1.63
C GLN A 216 -6.88 25.00 1.37
N LEU A 217 -8.18 25.06 1.09
CA LEU A 217 -8.86 26.22 0.49
C LEU A 217 -9.28 27.35 1.43
N GLU A 218 -8.87 27.38 2.69
CA GLU A 218 -9.24 28.49 3.57
C GLU A 218 -8.21 29.63 3.47
N ASN A 219 -8.34 30.46 2.42
CA ASN A 219 -7.92 31.88 2.30
C ASN A 219 -6.84 32.31 1.27
N ASP A 220 -6.28 31.42 0.43
CA ASP A 220 -5.22 31.82 -0.53
C ASP A 220 -5.61 31.68 -2.02
N ASP A 221 -5.10 32.60 -2.86
CA ASP A 221 -5.15 32.50 -4.32
C ASP A 221 -4.24 31.36 -4.80
N THR A 222 -4.83 30.17 -4.96
CA THR A 222 -4.11 28.96 -5.40
C THR A 222 -3.82 28.92 -6.90
N THR A 223 -4.14 29.96 -7.68
CA THR A 223 -3.98 29.95 -9.16
C THR A 223 -2.54 29.69 -9.59
N SER A 224 -1.58 30.33 -8.92
CA SER A 224 -0.15 30.14 -9.20
C SER A 224 0.31 28.71 -8.89
N ASP A 225 -0.13 28.16 -7.75
CA ASP A 225 0.23 26.80 -7.33
C ASP A 225 -0.39 25.75 -8.25
N ARG A 226 -1.65 25.91 -8.65
CA ARG A 226 -2.31 25.06 -9.66
C ARG A 226 -1.55 25.08 -10.98
N LYS A 227 -1.14 26.26 -11.46
CA LYS A 227 -0.35 26.39 -12.71
C LYS A 227 1.00 25.69 -12.59
N LYS A 228 1.69 25.86 -11.46
CA LYS A 228 2.97 25.18 -11.19
C LYS A 228 2.79 23.66 -11.18
N LEU A 229 1.71 23.17 -10.55
CA LEU A 229 1.41 21.74 -10.46
C LEU A 229 1.05 21.14 -11.83
N ASN A 230 0.27 21.85 -12.65
CA ASN A 230 0.01 21.46 -14.04
C ASN A 230 1.31 21.33 -14.85
N ASN A 231 2.22 22.29 -14.73
CA ASN A 231 3.52 22.19 -15.41
C ASN A 231 4.32 20.97 -14.93
N GLN A 232 4.30 20.67 -13.63
CA GLN A 232 4.98 19.49 -13.07
C GLN A 232 4.34 18.17 -13.56
N LEU A 233 3.02 18.12 -13.70
CA LEU A 233 2.30 16.98 -14.27
C LEU A 233 2.67 16.78 -15.75
N ASP A 234 2.78 17.85 -16.53
CA ASP A 234 3.21 17.78 -17.92
C ASP A 234 4.67 17.32 -18.06
N GLU A 235 5.56 17.85 -17.22
CA GLU A 235 6.95 17.41 -17.15
C GLU A 235 7.04 15.93 -16.79
N TRP A 236 6.33 15.49 -15.75
CA TRP A 236 6.24 14.08 -15.37
C TRP A 236 5.71 13.22 -16.51
N TYR A 237 4.63 13.66 -17.17
CA TYR A 237 4.04 12.93 -18.28
C TYR A 237 5.06 12.75 -19.41
N ASN A 238 5.88 13.75 -19.71
CA ASN A 238 6.94 13.65 -20.72
C ASN A 238 8.09 12.69 -20.35
N LEU A 239 8.25 12.34 -19.06
CA LEU A 239 9.22 11.33 -18.61
C LEU A 239 8.71 9.90 -18.77
N THR A 240 7.38 9.70 -18.83
CA THR A 240 6.78 8.36 -18.91
C THR A 240 6.92 7.76 -20.31
N THR A 241 7.18 6.45 -20.38
CA THR A 241 7.19 5.69 -21.63
C THR A 241 5.75 5.40 -22.10
N PRO A 242 5.54 5.04 -23.38
CA PRO A 242 4.22 4.59 -23.86
C PRO A 242 3.66 3.42 -23.05
N GLU A 243 4.51 2.48 -22.62
CA GLU A 243 4.12 1.33 -21.79
C GLU A 243 3.59 1.79 -20.44
N PHE A 244 4.18 2.83 -19.86
CA PHE A 244 3.72 3.42 -18.62
C PHE A 244 2.35 4.10 -18.78
N ARG A 245 2.09 4.71 -19.94
CA ARG A 245 0.81 5.38 -20.26
C ARG A 245 -0.31 4.43 -20.67
N GLY A 246 0.03 3.17 -20.91
CA GLY A 246 -0.86 2.20 -21.49
C GLY A 246 -0.96 2.31 -23.02
N VAL A 247 -1.27 1.18 -23.65
CA VAL A 247 -1.36 1.02 -25.10
C VAL A 247 -2.82 0.80 -25.47
N GLY A 248 -3.35 1.66 -26.34
CA GLY A 248 -4.71 1.51 -26.86
C GLY A 248 -4.86 0.24 -27.69
N TYR A 249 -5.96 -0.49 -27.50
CA TYR A 249 -6.34 -1.67 -28.28
C TYR A 249 -7.83 -1.64 -28.64
N GLY A 250 -8.21 -2.42 -29.67
CA GLY A 250 -9.57 -2.45 -30.21
C GLY A 250 -9.77 -1.51 -31.40
N GLU A 251 -10.76 -1.83 -32.24
CA GLU A 251 -11.19 -0.97 -33.34
C GLU A 251 -11.98 0.23 -32.82
N VAL A 252 -11.81 1.39 -33.45
CA VAL A 252 -12.59 2.59 -33.14
C VAL A 252 -13.93 2.46 -33.84
N TYR A 253 -14.91 1.87 -33.17
CA TYR A 253 -16.30 2.08 -33.54
C TYR A 253 -16.76 3.41 -32.91
N ASP A 254 -17.52 4.21 -33.65
CA ASP A 254 -17.85 5.63 -33.38
C ASP A 254 -18.42 5.95 -31.99
N HIS A 255 -18.70 4.96 -31.14
CA HIS A 255 -19.31 5.13 -29.82
C HIS A 255 -18.73 4.27 -28.67
N GLU A 256 -17.63 3.51 -28.88
CA GLU A 256 -16.99 2.74 -27.80
C GLU A 256 -15.58 3.29 -27.47
N PRO A 257 -15.24 3.49 -26.18
CA PRO A 257 -13.90 3.92 -25.81
C PRO A 257 -12.88 2.85 -26.19
N ARG A 258 -11.77 3.25 -26.81
CA ARG A 258 -10.60 2.37 -26.99
C ARG A 258 -10.23 1.77 -25.65
N GLY A 259 -10.14 0.44 -25.57
CA GLY A 259 -9.55 -0.21 -24.40
C GLY A 259 -8.10 0.25 -24.26
N ILE A 260 -7.65 0.51 -23.04
CA ILE A 260 -6.24 0.82 -22.76
C ILE A 260 -5.66 -0.35 -21.98
N PHE A 261 -4.63 -0.98 -22.53
CA PHE A 261 -3.87 -2.02 -21.86
C PHE A 261 -2.68 -1.41 -21.15
N PHE A 262 -2.59 -1.60 -19.83
CA PHE A 262 -1.47 -1.11 -19.03
C PHE A 262 -0.51 -2.27 -18.73
N PRO A 263 0.62 -2.39 -19.46
CA PRO A 263 1.61 -3.44 -19.22
C PRO A 263 2.30 -3.30 -17.85
N ILE A 264 2.25 -2.11 -17.26
CA ILE A 264 2.69 -1.84 -15.90
C ILE A 264 1.44 -1.80 -15.02
N PRO A 265 1.16 -2.84 -14.20
CA PRO A 265 -0.09 -2.92 -13.43
C PRO A 265 -0.33 -1.73 -12.48
N ALA A 266 0.76 -1.06 -12.07
CA ALA A 266 0.69 0.10 -11.20
C ALA A 266 0.23 1.40 -11.89
N THR A 267 0.11 1.42 -13.22
CA THR A 267 -0.24 2.63 -13.99
C THR A 267 -1.65 2.61 -14.58
N GLY A 268 -2.45 1.58 -14.25
CA GLY A 268 -3.80 1.42 -14.77
C GLY A 268 -4.80 2.41 -14.18
N ILE A 269 -5.57 3.04 -15.08
CA ILE A 269 -6.48 4.20 -14.95
C ILE A 269 -5.82 5.46 -15.55
N ASP A 270 -6.59 6.25 -16.31
CA ASP A 270 -6.15 7.46 -17.01
C ASP A 270 -5.84 8.60 -16.01
N PHE A 271 -4.86 8.36 -15.13
CA PHE A 271 -4.52 9.18 -13.98
C PHE A 271 -4.27 10.64 -14.35
N ARG A 272 -3.71 10.91 -15.55
CA ARG A 272 -3.49 12.29 -15.98
C ARG A 272 -4.82 12.99 -16.28
N SER A 273 -5.73 12.37 -17.01
CA SER A 273 -7.03 12.96 -17.31
C SER A 273 -7.84 13.18 -16.03
N ASP A 274 -7.83 12.22 -15.12
CA ASP A 274 -8.56 12.31 -13.85
C ASP A 274 -7.97 13.40 -12.94
N LEU A 275 -6.64 13.49 -12.82
CA LEU A 275 -5.98 14.54 -12.02
C LEU A 275 -6.18 15.94 -12.62
N LEU A 276 -6.10 16.08 -13.95
CA LEU A 276 -6.37 17.35 -14.62
C LEU A 276 -7.86 17.74 -14.49
N SER A 277 -8.77 16.77 -14.56
CA SER A 277 -10.21 16.98 -14.33
C SER A 277 -10.46 17.46 -12.89
N LEU A 278 -9.84 16.84 -11.89
CA LEU A 278 -9.95 17.27 -10.48
C LEU A 278 -9.42 18.69 -10.26
N LEU A 279 -8.31 19.07 -10.91
CA LEU A 279 -7.76 20.42 -10.83
C LEU A 279 -8.61 21.49 -11.55
N THR A 280 -9.43 21.10 -12.54
CA THR A 280 -10.22 22.01 -13.38
C THR A 280 -11.71 22.10 -13.00
N LEU A 281 -12.31 21.03 -12.45
CA LEU A 281 -13.73 20.97 -12.09
C LEU A 281 -14.10 21.68 -10.77
N ARG A 282 -13.12 21.97 -9.90
CA ARG A 282 -13.29 22.76 -8.67
C ARG A 282 -12.84 24.21 -8.88
N CYS A 283 -13.28 24.80 -10.01
CA CYS A 283 -13.15 26.20 -10.41
C CYS A 283 -14.52 26.86 -10.45
#